data_AF-A0A957BNY6-F1
#
_entry.id   AF-A0A957BNY6-F1
#
_cell.length_a   1.000
_cell.length_b   1.000
_cell.length_c   1.000
_cell.angle_alpha   90.00
_cell.angle_beta   90.00
_cell.angle_gamma   90.00
#
_symmetry.space_group_name_H-M   'P 1'
#
loop_
_entity.id
_entity.type
_entity.pdbx_description
1 polymer ?
#
loop_
_entity_poly.entity_id
_entity_poly.type
_entity_poly.pdbx_seq_one_letter_code
_entity_poly.pdbx_strand_id
1 'polypeptide(L)'
;MPIRRWASNVRKGLQRMSGTDEAGMTARQQAMVDDLKARGLIQTEAVEAAFRSVPRHLFLPDVALERIYRDDAIVTHYNAQRQPISSSSQPAIMAIMLEMLALEPGHRVLEIGAGTGYNAALMAHIVGETGQVTTIDIDTDFVHEATDHLNASGYSQVRVLCGDGALGAETFAPFDRIILTVGAGDIAPAWRDQLQMRGRLVLPLTLRCIPRVIAFERTSEHGLTSVSVTLGGFMPLRGVDAIDESLHVLPGDQKISFWSDGKAEVNLGAIAQTMIMPVHDVSTGVYAKMISTWAGWAMWLELHDPAFGQVFIERQKQKERARLEQLCGLLEGKQVVVIVPAGDHVRKRRSTGIELLVRVFGDSDVLAARLTNHLLNWQTAGCPPLEDDLRIQALPVALRLKLRAGALYIRKHHMQYLIEISPLKKQ
;
A
#
# COMPACT_ATOMS: atom_id res chain seq x y z
N MET A 1 14.77 -21.52 -28.10
CA MET A 1 16.03 -20.82 -28.47
C MET A 1 16.28 -19.44 -27.81
N PRO A 2 15.33 -18.76 -27.12
CA PRO A 2 15.63 -17.52 -26.36
C PRO A 2 16.44 -17.74 -25.06
N ILE A 3 16.19 -18.84 -24.35
CA ILE A 3 16.77 -19.17 -23.03
C ILE A 3 18.30 -19.31 -23.05
N ARG A 4 18.87 -19.88 -24.13
CA ARG A 4 20.34 -19.99 -24.28
C ARG A 4 21.01 -18.64 -24.53
N ARG A 5 20.28 -17.66 -25.07
CA ARG A 5 20.80 -16.32 -25.35
C ARG A 5 20.87 -15.48 -24.08
N TRP A 6 19.86 -15.60 -23.21
CA TRP A 6 19.81 -14.95 -21.89
C TRP A 6 20.94 -15.45 -20.95
N ALA A 7 21.07 -16.75 -20.75
CA ALA A 7 22.15 -17.32 -19.92
C ALA A 7 23.56 -17.00 -20.45
N SER A 8 23.72 -16.87 -21.77
CA SER A 8 25.00 -16.46 -22.37
C SER A 8 25.29 -14.96 -22.21
N ASN A 9 24.26 -14.13 -22.17
CA ASN A 9 24.39 -12.68 -21.98
C ASN A 9 24.62 -12.33 -20.50
N VAL A 10 24.01 -13.05 -19.56
CA VAL A 10 24.29 -12.91 -18.12
C VAL A 10 25.71 -13.39 -17.80
N ARG A 11 26.16 -14.54 -18.32
CA ARG A 11 27.56 -14.98 -18.17
C ARG A 11 28.56 -14.02 -18.82
N LYS A 12 28.27 -13.47 -20.00
CA LYS A 12 29.14 -12.49 -20.66
C LYS A 12 29.10 -11.11 -20.01
N GLY A 13 28.00 -10.74 -19.35
CA GLY A 13 27.85 -9.53 -18.54
C GLY A 13 28.69 -9.61 -17.27
N LEU A 14 28.56 -10.72 -16.51
CA LEU A 14 29.37 -10.96 -15.31
C LEU A 14 30.88 -11.10 -15.62
N GLN A 15 31.26 -11.67 -16.77
CA GLN A 15 32.67 -11.82 -17.16
C GLN A 15 33.30 -10.55 -17.78
N ARG A 16 32.54 -9.44 -17.92
CA ARG A 16 33.01 -8.16 -18.50
C ARG A 16 32.78 -6.96 -17.58
N MET A 17 32.67 -7.16 -16.28
CA MET A 17 32.59 -6.04 -15.33
C MET A 17 34.01 -5.64 -14.91
N SER A 18 34.43 -4.42 -15.26
CA SER A 18 35.68 -3.86 -14.74
C SER A 18 35.52 -3.56 -13.25
N GLY A 19 36.59 -3.69 -12.46
CA GLY A 19 36.56 -3.43 -11.01
C GLY A 19 36.10 -2.03 -10.59
N THR A 20 36.08 -1.06 -11.52
CA THR A 20 35.50 0.28 -11.32
C THR A 20 33.98 0.27 -11.24
N ASP A 21 33.30 -0.65 -11.95
CA ASP A 21 31.84 -0.72 -11.99
C ASP A 21 31.29 -1.37 -10.72
N GLU A 22 31.98 -2.40 -10.20
CA GLU A 22 31.63 -3.09 -8.95
C GLU A 22 31.79 -2.18 -7.72
N ALA A 23 32.87 -1.40 -7.66
CA ALA A 23 33.06 -0.38 -6.62
C ALA A 23 31.96 0.70 -6.68
N GLY A 24 31.56 1.12 -7.90
CA GLY A 24 30.49 2.09 -8.10
C GLY A 24 29.10 1.58 -7.71
N MET A 25 28.81 0.30 -7.95
CA MET A 25 27.57 -0.36 -7.50
C MET A 25 27.52 -0.46 -5.98
N THR A 26 28.63 -0.91 -5.38
CA THR A 26 28.76 -1.04 -3.93
C THR A 26 28.58 0.30 -3.24
N ALA A 27 29.25 1.36 -3.70
CA ALA A 27 29.13 2.69 -3.12
C ALA A 27 27.69 3.24 -3.15
N ARG A 28 26.95 3.03 -4.25
CA ARG A 28 25.54 3.44 -4.36
C ARG A 28 24.64 2.65 -3.44
N GLN A 29 24.88 1.35 -3.29
CA GLN A 29 24.16 0.51 -2.34
C GLN A 29 24.37 1.00 -0.90
N GLN A 30 25.62 1.21 -0.49
CA GLN A 30 25.93 1.70 0.86
C GLN A 30 25.28 3.06 1.12
N ALA A 31 25.35 4.00 0.17
CA ALA A 31 24.72 5.31 0.29
C ALA A 31 23.19 5.24 0.41
N MET A 32 22.53 4.35 -0.33
CA MET A 32 21.09 4.12 -0.18
C MET A 32 20.75 3.59 1.22
N VAL A 33 21.52 2.64 1.75
CA VAL A 33 21.29 2.12 3.11
C VAL A 33 21.54 3.19 4.17
N ASP A 34 22.59 4.00 4.02
CA ASP A 34 22.90 5.09 4.94
C ASP A 34 21.78 6.14 4.99
N ASP A 35 21.19 6.49 3.84
CA ASP A 35 20.02 7.39 3.78
C ASP A 35 18.80 6.80 4.51
N LEU A 36 18.46 5.54 4.22
CA LEU A 36 17.32 4.86 4.84
C LEU A 36 17.49 4.77 6.38
N LYS A 37 18.70 4.51 6.84
CA LYS A 37 19.04 4.48 8.27
C LYS A 37 18.98 5.88 8.90
N ALA A 38 19.52 6.90 8.24
CA ALA A 38 19.47 8.29 8.71
C ALA A 38 18.03 8.81 8.84
N ARG A 39 17.11 8.32 8.00
CA ARG A 39 15.67 8.59 8.05
C ARG A 39 14.91 7.74 9.08
N GLY A 40 15.59 6.83 9.79
CA GLY A 40 14.99 5.95 10.80
C GLY A 40 14.13 4.82 10.23
N LEU A 41 14.27 4.50 8.93
CA LEU A 41 13.47 3.50 8.24
C LEU A 41 14.07 2.09 8.35
N ILE A 42 15.39 2.01 8.46
CA ILE A 42 16.12 0.82 8.91
C ILE A 42 16.51 1.05 10.36
N GLN A 43 16.12 0.14 11.23
CA GLN A 43 16.21 0.25 12.69
C GLN A 43 17.00 -0.90 13.31
N THR A 44 16.98 -2.08 12.69
CA THR A 44 17.65 -3.27 13.18
C THR A 44 18.89 -3.62 12.35
N GLU A 45 19.90 -4.21 13.03
CA GLU A 45 21.13 -4.68 12.39
C GLU A 45 20.85 -5.75 11.33
N ALA A 46 19.85 -6.61 11.56
CA ALA A 46 19.46 -7.66 10.63
C ALA A 46 18.97 -7.10 9.29
N VAL A 47 18.09 -6.11 9.30
CA VAL A 47 17.59 -5.45 8.08
C VAL A 47 18.71 -4.67 7.40
N GLU A 48 19.54 -3.94 8.17
CA GLU A 48 20.70 -3.24 7.61
C GLU A 48 21.67 -4.19 6.89
N ALA A 49 22.04 -5.29 7.54
CA ALA A 49 22.95 -6.29 6.98
C ALA A 49 22.40 -6.89 5.68
N ALA A 50 21.10 -7.19 5.63
CA ALA A 50 20.45 -7.70 4.42
C ALA A 50 20.53 -6.70 3.26
N PHE A 51 20.16 -5.44 3.49
CA PHE A 51 20.22 -4.41 2.45
C PHE A 51 21.65 -4.11 1.98
N ARG A 52 22.64 -4.19 2.86
CA ARG A 52 24.05 -4.03 2.50
C ARG A 52 24.62 -5.24 1.76
N SER A 53 24.06 -6.44 1.96
CA SER A 53 24.57 -7.69 1.38
C SER A 53 23.90 -8.07 0.06
N VAL A 54 22.58 -7.86 -0.08
CA VAL A 54 21.84 -8.30 -1.27
C VAL A 54 22.02 -7.28 -2.41
N PRO A 55 22.65 -7.66 -3.54
CA PRO A 55 22.95 -6.74 -4.64
C PRO A 55 21.69 -6.42 -5.46
N ARG A 56 20.97 -5.34 -5.10
CA ARG A 56 19.69 -4.94 -5.74
C ARG A 56 19.77 -4.85 -7.27
N HIS A 57 20.93 -4.49 -7.83
CA HIS A 57 21.14 -4.39 -9.27
C HIS A 57 21.05 -5.72 -10.02
N LEU A 58 21.28 -6.86 -9.36
CA LEU A 58 21.10 -8.18 -10.00
C LEU A 58 19.64 -8.56 -10.22
N PHE A 59 18.70 -7.84 -9.59
CA PHE A 59 17.26 -8.06 -9.72
C PHE A 59 16.59 -7.09 -10.70
N LEU A 60 17.37 -6.19 -11.32
CA LEU A 60 16.91 -5.14 -12.24
C LEU A 60 17.93 -4.92 -13.38
N PRO A 61 18.27 -5.97 -14.17
CA PRO A 61 19.40 -5.93 -15.10
C PRO A 61 19.27 -4.86 -16.21
N ASP A 62 18.05 -4.48 -16.57
CA ASP A 62 17.77 -3.50 -17.64
C ASP A 62 17.57 -2.07 -17.14
N VAL A 63 17.89 -1.80 -15.87
CA VAL A 63 17.70 -0.48 -15.24
C VAL A 63 19.05 0.16 -14.94
N ALA A 64 19.18 1.46 -15.22
CA ALA A 64 20.39 2.21 -14.88
C ALA A 64 20.65 2.20 -13.35
N LEU A 65 21.92 2.04 -12.94
CA LEU A 65 22.34 1.95 -11.54
C LEU A 65 21.87 3.15 -10.70
N GLU A 66 21.89 4.35 -11.27
CA GLU A 66 21.41 5.57 -10.62
C GLU A 66 19.94 5.49 -10.25
N ARG A 67 19.14 4.75 -11.03
CA ARG A 67 17.71 4.56 -10.76
C ARG A 67 17.47 3.38 -9.81
N ILE A 68 18.26 2.31 -9.90
CA ILE A 68 18.14 1.12 -9.04
C ILE A 68 18.26 1.47 -7.56
N TYR A 69 19.21 2.35 -7.22
CA TYR A 69 19.55 2.74 -5.85
C TYR A 69 18.90 4.05 -5.40
N ARG A 70 17.96 4.60 -6.19
CA ARG A 70 17.07 5.67 -5.71
C ARG A 70 15.96 5.06 -4.87
N ASP A 71 15.50 5.87 -3.92
CA ASP A 71 14.35 5.53 -3.10
C ASP A 71 13.02 5.76 -3.85
N ASP A 72 12.85 5.06 -4.98
CA ASP A 72 11.66 5.12 -5.85
C ASP A 72 11.20 3.71 -6.21
N ALA A 73 9.90 3.53 -6.43
CA ALA A 73 9.37 2.31 -7.05
C ALA A 73 9.75 2.27 -8.55
N ILE A 74 10.08 1.08 -9.03
CA ILE A 74 10.49 0.85 -10.43
C ILE A 74 9.52 -0.13 -11.05
N VAL A 75 8.65 0.36 -11.95
CA VAL A 75 7.79 -0.51 -12.76
C VAL A 75 8.67 -1.41 -13.64
N THR A 76 8.44 -2.72 -13.54
CA THR A 76 9.17 -3.75 -14.28
C THR A 76 8.34 -4.27 -15.45
N HIS A 77 7.01 -4.37 -15.29
CA HIS A 77 6.13 -4.93 -16.31
C HIS A 77 4.86 -4.11 -16.52
N TYR A 78 4.36 -4.19 -17.75
CA TYR A 78 3.10 -3.60 -18.17
C TYR A 78 2.24 -4.65 -18.88
N ASN A 79 0.92 -4.56 -18.74
CA ASN A 79 -0.01 -5.34 -19.55
C ASN A 79 -0.13 -4.79 -20.99
N ALA A 80 -0.94 -5.44 -21.82
CA ALA A 80 -1.19 -5.03 -23.21
C ALA A 80 -1.73 -3.60 -23.35
N GLN A 81 -2.44 -3.11 -22.33
CA GLN A 81 -3.00 -1.76 -22.24
C GLN A 81 -2.00 -0.73 -21.67
N ARG A 82 -0.74 -1.12 -21.48
CA ARG A 82 0.33 -0.29 -20.89
C ARG A 82 0.06 0.16 -19.45
N GLN A 83 -0.74 -0.59 -18.71
CA GLN A 83 -0.89 -0.39 -17.26
C GLN A 83 0.18 -1.19 -16.52
N PRO A 84 0.77 -0.62 -15.46
CA PRO A 84 1.80 -1.33 -14.70
C PRO A 84 1.19 -2.52 -13.96
N ILE A 85 1.83 -3.69 -14.06
CA ILE A 85 1.37 -4.94 -13.43
C ILE A 85 2.43 -5.59 -12.52
N SER A 86 3.66 -5.10 -12.57
CA SER A 86 4.72 -5.48 -11.63
C SER A 86 5.69 -4.33 -11.41
N SER A 87 6.26 -4.25 -10.22
CA SER A 87 7.32 -3.32 -9.88
C SER A 87 8.27 -3.89 -8.84
N SER A 88 9.52 -3.43 -8.86
CA SER A 88 10.36 -3.45 -7.67
C SER A 88 9.95 -2.30 -6.76
N SER A 89 9.44 -2.63 -5.58
CA SER A 89 8.98 -1.66 -4.59
C SER A 89 10.08 -0.70 -4.14
N GLN A 90 9.66 0.48 -3.69
CA GLN A 90 10.55 1.49 -3.14
C GLN A 90 11.38 0.93 -1.95
N PRO A 91 12.70 1.15 -1.90
CA PRO A 91 13.55 0.69 -0.79
C PRO A 91 13.03 1.06 0.60
N ALA A 92 12.54 2.28 0.79
CA ALA A 92 11.95 2.74 2.06
C ALA A 92 10.78 1.87 2.52
N ILE A 93 9.79 1.59 1.66
CA ILE A 93 8.64 0.79 2.08
C ILE A 93 9.03 -0.67 2.32
N MET A 94 10.00 -1.21 1.57
CA MET A 94 10.55 -2.54 1.83
C MET A 94 11.21 -2.61 3.22
N ALA A 95 12.05 -1.62 3.56
CA ALA A 95 12.69 -1.56 4.89
C ALA A 95 11.64 -1.49 6.01
N ILE A 96 10.66 -0.57 5.89
CA ILE A 96 9.56 -0.44 6.86
C ILE A 96 8.82 -1.76 7.03
N MET A 97 8.47 -2.44 5.94
CA MET A 97 7.74 -3.71 6.00
C MET A 97 8.55 -4.84 6.61
N LEU A 98 9.87 -4.90 6.36
CA LEU A 98 10.75 -5.89 6.97
C LEU A 98 10.95 -5.65 8.47
N GLU A 99 11.06 -4.40 8.90
CA GLU A 99 11.06 -4.05 10.33
C GLU A 99 9.72 -4.41 10.98
N MET A 100 8.60 -4.11 10.31
CA MET A 100 7.26 -4.51 10.76
C MET A 100 7.12 -6.03 10.82
N LEU A 101 7.75 -6.79 9.92
CA LEU A 101 7.69 -8.25 9.87
C LEU A 101 8.46 -8.90 11.02
N ALA A 102 9.46 -8.22 11.59
CA ALA A 102 10.29 -8.71 12.70
C ALA A 102 10.78 -10.15 12.46
N LEU A 103 11.58 -10.31 11.40
CA LEU A 103 12.21 -11.58 11.05
C LEU A 103 13.32 -11.93 12.06
N GLU A 104 13.49 -13.24 12.30
CA GLU A 104 14.54 -13.80 13.13
C GLU A 104 15.15 -15.01 12.39
N PRO A 105 16.40 -15.38 12.69
CA PRO A 105 17.00 -16.59 12.17
C PRO A 105 16.14 -17.83 12.41
N GLY A 106 16.00 -18.70 11.41
CA GLY A 106 15.21 -19.93 11.48
C GLY A 106 13.74 -19.79 11.10
N HIS A 107 13.20 -18.58 10.92
CA HIS A 107 11.81 -18.42 10.51
C HIS A 107 11.52 -19.01 9.12
N ARG A 108 10.33 -19.60 9.01
CA ARG A 108 9.65 -19.97 7.76
C ARG A 108 8.77 -18.82 7.31
N VAL A 109 9.06 -18.26 6.14
CA VAL A 109 8.41 -17.05 5.63
C VAL A 109 7.67 -17.38 4.35
N LEU A 110 6.43 -16.90 4.23
CA LEU A 110 5.71 -16.82 2.96
C LEU A 110 5.67 -15.37 2.48
N GLU A 111 6.12 -15.14 1.25
CA GLU A 111 5.90 -13.91 0.50
C GLU A 111 4.86 -14.14 -0.59
N ILE A 112 3.90 -13.23 -0.71
CA ILE A 112 2.92 -13.20 -1.80
C ILE A 112 3.21 -11.99 -2.68
N GLY A 113 3.61 -12.25 -3.92
CA GLY A 113 4.10 -11.28 -4.89
C GLY A 113 5.62 -11.37 -5.04
N ALA A 114 6.14 -12.42 -5.68
CA ALA A 114 7.58 -12.58 -5.87
C ALA A 114 8.20 -11.43 -6.64
N GLY A 115 7.51 -10.91 -7.67
CA GLY A 115 7.97 -9.79 -8.48
C GLY A 115 9.36 -10.04 -9.04
N THR A 116 10.35 -9.23 -8.64
CA THR A 116 11.74 -9.43 -9.07
C THR A 116 12.51 -10.49 -8.29
N GLY A 117 12.03 -10.89 -7.10
CA GLY A 117 12.72 -11.76 -6.14
C GLY A 117 13.62 -11.03 -5.14
N TYR A 118 13.78 -9.70 -5.23
CA TYR A 118 14.70 -8.95 -4.37
C TYR A 118 14.31 -9.00 -2.88
N ASN A 119 13.02 -8.82 -2.57
CA ASN A 119 12.55 -8.85 -1.19
C ASN A 119 12.66 -10.27 -0.59
N ALA A 120 12.38 -11.32 -1.38
CA ALA A 120 12.64 -12.70 -0.98
C ALA A 120 14.12 -12.94 -0.60
N ALA A 121 15.07 -12.38 -1.36
CA ALA A 121 16.50 -12.48 -1.06
C ALA A 121 16.88 -11.75 0.24
N LEU A 122 16.32 -10.56 0.48
CA LEU A 122 16.49 -9.83 1.74
C LEU A 122 16.01 -10.66 2.93
N MET A 123 14.82 -11.26 2.82
CA MET A 123 14.28 -12.13 3.87
C MET A 123 15.13 -13.39 4.07
N ALA A 124 15.60 -14.01 2.98
CA ALA A 124 16.44 -15.20 3.02
C ALA A 124 17.78 -14.93 3.71
N HIS A 125 18.35 -13.74 3.50
CA HIS A 125 19.53 -13.29 4.22
C HIS A 125 19.27 -13.21 5.73
N ILE A 126 18.14 -12.62 6.15
CA ILE A 126 17.81 -12.40 7.57
C ILE A 126 17.52 -13.71 8.30
N VAL A 127 16.72 -14.60 7.69
CA VAL A 127 16.35 -15.88 8.34
C VAL A 127 17.50 -16.89 8.33
N GLY A 128 18.52 -16.69 7.50
CA GLY A 128 19.72 -17.50 7.43
C GLY A 128 19.48 -18.94 6.96
N GLU A 129 20.51 -19.78 7.07
CA GLU A 129 20.53 -21.15 6.55
C GLU A 129 19.54 -22.10 7.25
N THR A 130 19.13 -21.77 8.48
CA THR A 130 18.16 -22.55 9.26
C THR A 130 16.72 -22.16 8.97
N GLY A 131 16.50 -21.02 8.29
CA GLY A 131 15.19 -20.55 7.88
C GLY A 131 14.84 -20.96 6.46
N GLN A 132 13.61 -20.65 6.03
CA GLN A 132 13.15 -20.92 4.68
C GLN A 132 12.21 -19.83 4.21
N VAL A 133 12.53 -19.20 3.09
CA VAL A 133 11.61 -18.30 2.38
C VAL A 133 10.94 -19.07 1.26
N THR A 134 9.60 -18.98 1.20
CA THR A 134 8.78 -19.37 0.06
C THR A 134 8.15 -18.10 -0.49
N THR A 135 8.28 -17.84 -1.78
CA THR A 135 7.67 -16.70 -2.46
C THR A 135 6.78 -17.20 -3.59
N ILE A 136 5.59 -16.62 -3.75
CA ILE A 136 4.61 -17.03 -4.76
C ILE A 136 4.24 -15.86 -5.66
N ASP A 137 4.15 -16.11 -6.96
CA ASP A 137 3.58 -15.16 -7.93
C ASP A 137 2.60 -15.90 -8.86
N ILE A 138 1.59 -15.19 -9.32
CA ILE A 138 0.57 -15.74 -10.23
C ILE A 138 1.07 -15.81 -11.67
N ASP A 139 2.06 -14.97 -12.01
CA ASP A 139 2.61 -14.87 -13.35
C ASP A 139 3.82 -15.79 -13.54
N THR A 140 3.72 -16.71 -14.50
CA THR A 140 4.79 -17.68 -14.78
C THR A 140 6.08 -17.01 -15.24
N ASP A 141 6.00 -15.87 -15.96
CA ASP A 141 7.20 -15.17 -16.41
C ASP A 141 7.93 -14.53 -15.22
N PHE A 142 7.20 -13.95 -14.26
CA PHE A 142 7.79 -13.36 -13.05
C PHE A 142 8.42 -14.43 -12.15
N VAL A 143 7.82 -15.62 -12.07
CA VAL A 143 8.39 -16.76 -11.35
C VAL A 143 9.75 -17.18 -11.94
N HIS A 144 9.85 -17.26 -13.26
CA HIS A 144 11.12 -17.59 -13.92
C HIS A 144 12.17 -16.50 -13.68
N GLU A 145 11.82 -15.23 -13.89
CA GLU A 145 12.73 -14.10 -13.67
C GLU A 145 13.21 -14.01 -12.22
N ALA A 146 12.30 -14.14 -11.24
CA ALA A 146 12.66 -14.14 -9.83
C ALA A 146 13.61 -15.29 -9.49
N THR A 147 13.32 -16.50 -9.99
CA THR A 147 14.19 -17.67 -9.81
C THR A 147 15.59 -17.42 -10.37
N ASP A 148 15.65 -16.84 -11.56
CA ASP A 148 16.89 -16.52 -12.26
C ASP A 148 17.72 -15.46 -11.51
N HIS A 149 17.08 -14.37 -11.03
CA HIS A 149 17.75 -13.36 -10.21
C HIS A 149 18.22 -13.89 -8.86
N LEU A 150 17.41 -14.73 -8.20
CA LEU A 150 17.76 -15.38 -6.93
C LEU A 150 18.96 -16.31 -7.09
N ASN A 151 19.00 -17.10 -8.16
CA ASN A 151 20.15 -17.94 -8.48
C ASN A 151 21.41 -17.11 -8.76
N ALA A 152 21.28 -16.04 -9.55
CA ALA A 152 22.40 -15.16 -9.90
C ALA A 152 22.97 -14.39 -8.71
N SER A 153 22.15 -14.11 -7.69
CA SER A 153 22.54 -13.40 -6.47
C SER A 153 22.96 -14.31 -5.31
N GLY A 154 22.97 -15.64 -5.51
CA GLY A 154 23.38 -16.61 -4.50
C GLY A 154 22.29 -17.02 -3.52
N TYR A 155 21.03 -16.65 -3.76
CA TYR A 155 19.87 -16.95 -2.92
C TYR A 155 19.00 -18.10 -3.46
N SER A 156 19.64 -19.10 -4.07
CA SER A 156 18.97 -20.26 -4.69
C SER A 156 18.16 -21.14 -3.72
N GLN A 157 18.35 -20.97 -2.42
CA GLN A 157 17.56 -21.64 -1.37
C GLN A 157 16.13 -21.11 -1.25
N VAL A 158 15.84 -19.93 -1.81
CA VAL A 158 14.48 -19.38 -1.84
C VAL A 158 13.61 -20.24 -2.74
N ARG A 159 12.47 -20.69 -2.22
CA ARG A 159 11.48 -21.45 -3.00
C ARG A 159 10.56 -20.49 -3.73
N VAL A 160 10.58 -20.50 -5.06
CA VAL A 160 9.66 -19.70 -5.89
C VAL A 160 8.54 -20.60 -6.42
N LEU A 161 7.29 -20.19 -6.20
CA LEU A 161 6.09 -20.92 -6.61
C LEU A 161 5.31 -20.13 -7.65
N CYS A 162 4.70 -20.83 -8.61
CA CYS A 162 3.71 -20.27 -9.51
C CYS A 162 2.31 -20.64 -9.02
N GLY A 163 1.49 -19.66 -8.69
CA GLY A 163 0.13 -19.90 -8.24
C GLY A 163 -0.57 -18.66 -7.67
N ASP A 164 -1.84 -18.82 -7.35
CA ASP A 164 -2.63 -17.74 -6.76
C ASP A 164 -2.25 -17.53 -5.29
N GLY A 165 -1.65 -16.38 -4.99
CA GLY A 165 -1.23 -16.02 -3.64
C GLY A 165 -2.38 -15.88 -2.63
N ALA A 166 -3.63 -15.70 -3.07
CA ALA A 166 -4.80 -15.72 -2.19
C ALA A 166 -4.98 -17.07 -1.49
N LEU A 167 -4.52 -18.16 -2.12
CA LEU A 167 -4.57 -19.52 -1.56
C LEU A 167 -3.36 -19.84 -0.65
N GLY A 168 -2.40 -18.92 -0.56
CA GLY A 168 -1.15 -19.12 0.16
C GLY A 168 -0.32 -20.27 -0.44
N ALA A 169 0.35 -21.02 0.43
CA ALA A 169 1.22 -22.14 0.05
C ALA A 169 1.07 -23.28 1.07
N GLU A 170 -0.12 -23.89 1.11
CA GLU A 170 -0.55 -24.88 2.12
C GLU A 170 0.47 -26.01 2.35
N THR A 171 1.06 -26.55 1.28
CA THR A 171 2.07 -27.62 1.35
C THR A 171 3.29 -27.25 2.21
N PHE A 172 3.58 -25.96 2.35
CA PHE A 172 4.73 -25.45 3.11
C PHE A 172 4.31 -24.69 4.37
N ALA A 173 3.03 -24.73 4.74
CA ALA A 173 2.55 -24.24 6.02
C ALA A 173 3.02 -25.15 7.19
N PRO A 174 2.92 -24.69 8.45
CA PRO A 174 2.66 -23.32 8.86
C PRO A 174 3.87 -22.40 8.64
N PHE A 175 3.62 -21.09 8.59
CA PHE A 175 4.63 -20.04 8.46
C PHE A 175 4.74 -19.25 9.76
N ASP A 176 5.97 -18.85 10.12
CA ASP A 176 6.22 -17.92 11.20
C ASP A 176 5.79 -16.50 10.83
N ARG A 177 5.95 -16.18 9.56
CA ARG A 177 5.81 -14.84 9.00
C ARG A 177 5.18 -14.92 7.62
N ILE A 178 4.19 -14.08 7.36
CA ILE A 178 3.61 -13.92 6.03
C ILE A 178 3.68 -12.45 5.67
N ILE A 179 4.14 -12.16 4.45
CA ILE A 179 4.20 -10.80 3.92
C ILE A 179 3.58 -10.76 2.53
N LEU A 180 2.75 -9.75 2.28
CA LEU A 180 2.23 -9.46 0.95
C LEU A 180 2.96 -8.24 0.40
N THR A 181 3.48 -8.34 -0.81
CA THR A 181 4.06 -7.22 -1.57
C THR A 181 3.09 -6.75 -2.68
N VAL A 182 1.81 -7.01 -2.44
CA VAL A 182 0.65 -6.63 -3.28
C VAL A 182 -0.45 -6.08 -2.39
N GLY A 183 -1.28 -5.19 -2.92
CA GLY A 183 -2.43 -4.61 -2.23
C GLY A 183 -3.56 -5.62 -2.08
N ALA A 184 -4.05 -5.82 -0.87
CA ALA A 184 -5.17 -6.69 -0.56
C ALA A 184 -6.43 -5.89 -0.18
N GLY A 185 -7.58 -6.39 -0.62
CA GLY A 185 -8.88 -5.83 -0.29
C GLY A 185 -9.46 -6.43 0.99
N ASP A 186 -9.05 -7.62 1.38
CA ASP A 186 -9.47 -8.33 2.58
C ASP A 186 -8.31 -9.26 3.02
N ILE A 187 -8.38 -9.85 4.21
CA ILE A 187 -7.44 -10.90 4.62
C ILE A 187 -8.02 -12.25 4.21
N ALA A 188 -7.37 -12.92 3.25
CA ALA A 188 -7.82 -14.24 2.81
C ALA A 188 -7.72 -15.27 3.96
N PRO A 189 -8.66 -16.23 4.05
CA PRO A 189 -8.65 -17.25 5.10
C PRO A 189 -7.33 -18.05 5.13
N ALA A 190 -6.78 -18.35 3.95
CA ALA A 190 -5.53 -19.11 3.80
C ALA A 190 -4.35 -18.45 4.54
N TRP A 191 -4.23 -17.11 4.49
CA TRP A 191 -3.12 -16.42 5.16
C TRP A 191 -3.22 -16.54 6.68
N ARG A 192 -4.42 -16.43 7.24
CA ARG A 192 -4.63 -16.65 8.68
C ARG A 192 -4.37 -18.10 9.07
N ASP A 193 -4.92 -19.04 8.30
CA ASP A 193 -4.91 -20.45 8.66
C ASP A 193 -3.51 -21.08 8.53
N GLN A 194 -2.72 -20.60 7.58
CA GLN A 194 -1.33 -21.02 7.37
C GLN A 194 -0.32 -20.28 8.24
N LEU A 195 -0.72 -19.21 8.95
CA LEU A 195 0.15 -18.49 9.88
C LEU A 195 0.15 -19.17 11.25
N GLN A 196 1.31 -19.44 11.83
CA GLN A 196 1.36 -20.05 13.17
C GLN A 196 0.74 -19.15 14.26
N MET A 197 0.40 -19.72 15.41
CA MET A 197 0.06 -18.94 16.59
C MET A 197 1.21 -18.01 16.98
N ARG A 198 0.89 -16.75 17.30
CA ARG A 198 1.88 -15.66 17.51
C ARG A 198 2.74 -15.33 16.28
N GLY A 199 2.45 -15.92 15.12
CA GLY A 199 3.04 -15.51 13.86
C GLY A 199 2.57 -14.12 13.46
N ARG A 200 3.32 -13.48 12.55
CA ARG A 200 3.03 -12.13 12.07
C ARG A 200 2.69 -12.10 10.59
N LEU A 201 1.60 -11.41 10.26
CA LEU A 201 1.16 -11.10 8.90
C LEU A 201 1.38 -9.61 8.62
N VAL A 202 2.16 -9.26 7.60
CA VAL A 202 2.34 -7.87 7.16
C VAL A 202 1.75 -7.73 5.76
N LEU A 203 0.81 -6.83 5.58
CA LEU A 203 0.19 -6.63 4.26
C LEU A 203 -0.24 -5.18 4.04
N PRO A 204 -0.15 -4.69 2.79
CA PRO A 204 -0.93 -3.54 2.35
C PRO A 204 -2.41 -3.95 2.28
N LEU A 205 -3.23 -3.44 3.18
CA LEU A 205 -4.67 -3.68 3.29
C LEU A 205 -5.43 -2.38 3.08
N THR A 206 -6.36 -2.39 2.14
CA THR A 206 -7.32 -1.31 1.94
C THR A 206 -8.58 -1.60 2.75
N LEU A 207 -8.83 -0.88 3.86
CA LEU A 207 -10.00 -1.12 4.72
C LEU A 207 -11.30 -0.64 4.08
N ARG A 208 -11.35 0.61 3.63
CA ARG A 208 -12.29 1.04 2.61
C ARG A 208 -11.56 1.54 1.42
N CYS A 209 -10.85 2.67 1.51
CA CYS A 209 -10.31 3.39 0.35
C CYS A 209 -8.83 3.64 0.35
N ILE A 210 -8.25 3.81 1.52
CA ILE A 210 -6.86 4.22 1.62
C ILE A 210 -6.06 2.99 1.98
N PRO A 211 -5.14 2.53 1.10
CA PRO A 211 -4.30 1.40 1.42
C PRO A 211 -3.37 1.76 2.56
N ARG A 212 -3.23 0.83 3.51
CA ARG A 212 -2.31 0.93 4.64
C ARG A 212 -1.50 -0.34 4.73
N VAL A 213 -0.23 -0.22 5.06
CA VAL A 213 0.55 -1.37 5.47
C VAL A 213 0.25 -1.64 6.94
N ILE A 214 -0.19 -2.85 7.24
CA ILE A 214 -0.59 -3.26 8.58
C ILE A 214 0.15 -4.53 8.96
N ALA A 215 0.74 -4.55 10.15
CA ALA A 215 1.27 -5.75 10.77
C ALA A 215 0.24 -6.29 11.76
N PHE A 216 -0.16 -7.53 11.60
CA PHE A 216 -1.04 -8.28 12.49
C PHE A 216 -0.29 -9.42 13.15
N GLU A 217 -0.57 -9.69 14.43
CA GLU A 217 -0.18 -10.92 15.10
C GLU A 217 -1.38 -11.84 15.28
N ARG A 218 -1.18 -13.15 15.11
CA ARG A 218 -2.20 -14.16 15.44
C ARG A 218 -2.29 -14.36 16.94
N THR A 219 -3.27 -13.70 17.54
CA THR A 219 -3.47 -13.65 19.01
C THR A 219 -4.41 -14.75 19.52
N SER A 220 -5.20 -15.35 18.64
CA SER A 220 -6.06 -16.50 18.95
C SER A 220 -6.24 -17.39 17.73
N GLU A 221 -6.98 -18.50 17.89
CA GLU A 221 -7.29 -19.41 16.80
C GLU A 221 -7.86 -18.68 15.57
N HIS A 222 -8.71 -17.67 15.79
CA HIS A 222 -9.39 -16.95 14.71
C HIS A 222 -9.02 -15.46 14.61
N GLY A 223 -8.42 -14.88 15.66
CA GLY A 223 -8.19 -13.45 15.78
C GLY A 223 -6.78 -13.03 15.38
N LEU A 224 -6.73 -11.96 14.60
CA LEU A 224 -5.54 -11.19 14.29
C LEU A 224 -5.64 -9.82 14.97
N THR A 225 -4.58 -9.36 15.62
CA THR A 225 -4.52 -8.03 16.25
C THR A 225 -3.39 -7.22 15.65
N SER A 226 -3.68 -5.99 15.21
CA SER A 226 -2.66 -5.10 14.65
C SER A 226 -1.63 -4.71 15.71
N VAL A 227 -0.36 -4.73 15.34
CA VAL A 227 0.75 -4.23 16.17
C VAL A 227 1.40 -2.97 15.61
N SER A 228 1.24 -2.71 14.31
CA SER A 228 1.72 -1.49 13.66
C SER A 228 0.88 -1.20 12.42
N VAL A 229 0.70 0.08 12.11
CA VAL A 229 -0.05 0.59 10.95
C VAL A 229 0.74 1.77 10.37
N THR A 230 0.86 1.82 9.04
CA THR A 230 1.45 2.96 8.34
C THR A 230 0.82 3.12 6.95
N LEU A 231 1.03 4.26 6.30
CA LEU A 231 0.58 4.46 4.92
C LEU A 231 1.46 3.69 3.93
N GLY A 232 0.84 3.10 2.94
CA GLY A 232 1.55 2.48 1.83
C GLY A 232 0.59 1.85 0.84
N GLY A 233 0.79 2.16 -0.45
CA GLY A 233 0.03 1.59 -1.56
C GLY A 233 0.89 0.65 -2.37
N PHE A 234 0.28 -0.42 -2.86
CA PHE A 234 0.91 -1.46 -3.69
C PHE A 234 0.03 -1.77 -4.88
N MET A 235 0.62 -2.43 -5.89
CA MET A 235 -0.16 -2.97 -7.01
C MET A 235 -1.16 -4.00 -6.48
N PRO A 236 -2.41 -4.03 -6.98
CA PRO A 236 -3.44 -4.91 -6.44
C PRO A 236 -3.10 -6.39 -6.62
N LEU A 237 -3.48 -7.19 -5.63
CA LEU A 237 -3.51 -8.64 -5.72
C LEU A 237 -4.38 -9.06 -6.91
N ARG A 238 -3.89 -10.01 -7.69
CA ARG A 238 -4.65 -10.70 -8.75
C ARG A 238 -4.97 -12.11 -8.28
N GLY A 239 -6.07 -12.67 -8.77
CA GLY A 239 -6.52 -14.02 -8.41
C GLY A 239 -7.94 -14.04 -7.88
N VAL A 240 -8.28 -15.09 -7.13
CA VAL A 240 -9.63 -15.34 -6.61
C VAL A 240 -10.10 -14.30 -5.60
N ASP A 241 -9.17 -13.69 -4.85
CA ASP A 241 -9.42 -12.60 -3.90
C ASP A 241 -8.89 -11.25 -4.41
N ALA A 242 -8.85 -11.07 -5.73
CA ALA A 242 -8.51 -9.77 -6.32
C ALA A 242 -9.44 -8.67 -5.78
N ILE A 243 -8.89 -7.48 -5.61
CA ILE A 243 -9.69 -6.32 -5.20
C ILE A 243 -10.64 -5.97 -6.35
N ASP A 244 -11.94 -5.88 -6.04
CA ASP A 244 -12.92 -5.26 -6.94
C ASP A 244 -12.70 -3.74 -6.93
N GLU A 245 -11.70 -3.28 -7.68
CA GLU A 245 -11.41 -1.87 -7.85
C GLU A 245 -12.35 -1.29 -8.91
N SER A 246 -13.37 -0.57 -8.47
CA SER A 246 -14.19 0.27 -9.35
C SER A 246 -13.42 1.53 -9.76
N LEU A 247 -12.32 1.39 -10.51
CA LEU A 247 -11.62 2.53 -11.12
C LEU A 247 -12.30 2.89 -12.45
N HIS A 248 -13.11 3.94 -12.45
CA HIS A 248 -13.78 4.40 -13.67
C HIS A 248 -13.11 5.64 -14.22
N VAL A 249 -12.46 5.52 -15.38
CA VAL A 249 -11.79 6.62 -16.07
C VAL A 249 -12.74 7.21 -17.11
N LEU A 250 -13.02 8.51 -17.02
CA LEU A 250 -13.88 9.21 -17.98
C LEU A 250 -13.05 9.88 -19.10
N PRO A 251 -13.51 9.84 -20.37
CA PRO A 251 -12.85 10.54 -21.47
C PRO A 251 -13.02 12.07 -21.37
N GLY A 252 -11.95 12.82 -21.61
CA GLY A 252 -11.96 14.29 -21.66
C GLY A 252 -10.55 14.90 -21.54
N ASP A 253 -10.44 16.23 -21.66
CA ASP A 253 -9.16 16.96 -21.49
C ASP A 253 -8.58 16.85 -20.07
N GLN A 254 -9.45 16.50 -19.09
CA GLN A 254 -9.08 16.08 -17.75
C GLN A 254 -9.62 14.66 -17.54
N LYS A 255 -8.74 13.71 -17.26
CA LYS A 255 -9.19 12.36 -16.88
C LYS A 255 -9.58 12.40 -15.41
N ILE A 256 -10.81 12.00 -15.12
CA ILE A 256 -11.31 11.87 -13.75
C ILE A 256 -11.46 10.39 -13.46
N SER A 257 -10.95 9.95 -12.30
CA SER A 257 -11.16 8.60 -11.80
C SER A 257 -11.65 8.58 -10.37
N PHE A 258 -12.52 7.62 -10.08
CA PHE A 258 -13.13 7.46 -8.77
C PHE A 258 -12.66 6.19 -8.10
N TRP A 259 -12.65 6.22 -6.77
CA TRP A 259 -12.34 5.09 -5.94
C TRP A 259 -13.39 5.02 -4.81
N SER A 260 -14.08 3.89 -4.67
CA SER A 260 -15.04 3.63 -3.59
C SER A 260 -14.98 2.16 -3.19
N ASP A 261 -15.39 1.82 -1.96
CA ASP A 261 -15.36 0.45 -1.45
C ASP A 261 -16.53 -0.43 -1.96
N GLY A 262 -17.26 0.04 -2.97
CA GLY A 262 -18.38 -0.65 -3.61
C GLY A 262 -19.66 -0.72 -2.77
N LYS A 263 -19.68 -0.17 -1.55
CA LYS A 263 -20.88 -0.23 -0.68
C LYS A 263 -21.88 0.89 -0.92
N ALA A 264 -21.42 2.03 -1.44
CA ALA A 264 -22.32 3.07 -1.89
C ALA A 264 -22.91 2.67 -3.26
N GLU A 265 -24.22 2.85 -3.45
CA GLU A 265 -24.82 2.77 -4.78
C GLU A 265 -24.34 3.98 -5.58
N VAL A 266 -23.30 3.81 -6.40
CA VAL A 266 -22.71 4.92 -7.16
C VAL A 266 -23.00 4.76 -8.65
N ASN A 267 -23.57 5.79 -9.26
CA ASN A 267 -23.67 5.93 -10.70
C ASN A 267 -22.55 6.86 -11.20
N LEU A 268 -21.41 6.26 -11.55
CA LEU A 268 -20.19 7.01 -11.87
C LEU A 268 -20.29 7.82 -13.17
N GLY A 269 -21.08 7.35 -14.14
CA GLY A 269 -21.40 8.13 -15.34
C GLY A 269 -22.21 9.38 -15.01
N ALA A 270 -23.13 9.30 -14.04
CA ALA A 270 -23.87 10.46 -13.56
C ALA A 270 -23.01 11.38 -12.69
N ILE A 271 -22.11 10.84 -11.84
CA ILE A 271 -21.16 11.65 -11.07
C ILE A 271 -20.24 12.45 -12.00
N ALA A 272 -19.79 11.86 -13.11
CA ALA A 272 -19.04 12.57 -14.15
C ALA A 272 -19.76 13.85 -14.61
N GLN A 273 -21.05 13.71 -14.90
CA GLN A 273 -21.91 14.80 -15.36
C GLN A 273 -22.12 15.83 -14.26
N THR A 274 -22.31 15.38 -13.02
CA THR A 274 -22.42 16.27 -11.85
C THR A 274 -21.15 17.10 -11.66
N MET A 275 -19.95 16.52 -11.84
CA MET A 275 -18.68 17.22 -11.63
C MET A 275 -18.41 18.36 -12.62
N ILE A 276 -19.08 18.37 -13.78
CA ILE A 276 -18.98 19.47 -14.77
C ILE A 276 -20.09 20.51 -14.62
N MET A 277 -21.02 20.31 -13.68
CA MET A 277 -22.04 21.31 -13.35
C MET A 277 -21.43 22.50 -12.60
N PRO A 278 -22.15 23.63 -12.47
CA PRO A 278 -21.72 24.72 -11.60
C PRO A 278 -21.38 24.24 -10.19
N VAL A 279 -20.31 24.79 -9.64
CA VAL A 279 -19.82 24.47 -8.30
C VAL A 279 -19.95 25.69 -7.39
N HIS A 280 -20.19 25.44 -6.12
CA HIS A 280 -20.04 26.44 -5.07
C HIS A 280 -19.36 25.81 -3.85
N ASP A 281 -18.66 26.63 -3.07
CA ASP A 281 -17.92 26.18 -1.90
C ASP A 281 -18.66 26.62 -0.63
N VAL A 282 -18.90 25.66 0.29
CA VAL A 282 -19.52 25.89 1.60
C VAL A 282 -18.41 26.02 2.64
N SER A 283 -18.40 27.15 3.35
CA SER A 283 -17.53 27.39 4.50
C SER A 283 -17.94 26.48 5.65
N THR A 284 -16.96 25.79 6.24
CA THR A 284 -17.19 24.85 7.34
C THR A 284 -16.81 25.44 8.69
N GLY A 285 -15.99 26.50 8.70
CA GLY A 285 -15.39 27.05 9.92
C GLY A 285 -14.29 26.16 10.52
N VAL A 286 -13.93 25.04 9.88
CA VAL A 286 -12.89 24.11 10.34
C VAL A 286 -11.53 24.52 9.78
N TYR A 287 -10.56 24.81 10.66
CA TYR A 287 -9.21 25.24 10.29
C TYR A 287 -8.18 24.19 10.64
N ALA A 288 -7.24 23.94 9.71
CA ALA A 288 -6.34 22.83 9.89
C ALA A 288 -5.00 22.98 9.13
N LYS A 289 -3.94 22.31 9.60
CA LYS A 289 -2.58 22.35 9.00
C LYS A 289 -2.43 21.28 7.90
N MET A 290 -2.19 21.72 6.66
CA MET A 290 -2.25 20.93 5.41
C MET A 290 -1.74 19.47 5.43
N ILE A 291 -0.60 19.18 6.07
CA ILE A 291 0.05 17.86 5.98
C ILE A 291 -0.46 16.87 7.03
N SER A 292 -0.83 17.32 8.23
CA SER A 292 -1.39 16.46 9.29
C SER A 292 -2.91 16.24 9.12
N THR A 293 -3.54 17.02 8.22
CA THR A 293 -4.97 16.98 8.00
C THR A 293 -5.43 15.97 6.99
N TRP A 294 -4.71 15.80 5.89
CA TRP A 294 -5.18 14.96 4.79
C TRP A 294 -5.38 13.51 5.26
N ALA A 295 -4.36 12.91 5.85
CA ALA A 295 -4.46 11.57 6.41
C ALA A 295 -5.54 11.45 7.52
N GLY A 296 -5.64 12.46 8.40
CA GLY A 296 -6.52 12.43 9.57
C GLY A 296 -8.02 12.44 9.22
N TRP A 297 -8.48 13.36 8.38
CA TRP A 297 -9.91 13.43 8.06
C TRP A 297 -10.32 12.38 7.02
N ALA A 298 -9.44 12.04 6.07
CA ALA A 298 -9.76 11.00 5.10
C ALA A 298 -9.97 9.67 5.81
N MET A 299 -9.16 9.41 6.85
CA MET A 299 -9.36 8.28 7.74
C MET A 299 -10.63 8.40 8.59
N TRP A 300 -10.96 9.60 9.08
CA TRP A 300 -12.20 9.82 9.80
C TRP A 300 -13.40 9.42 8.93
N LEU A 301 -13.47 9.91 7.69
CA LEU A 301 -14.57 9.57 6.78
C LEU A 301 -14.59 8.09 6.43
N GLU A 302 -13.43 7.48 6.16
CA GLU A 302 -13.30 6.03 5.93
C GLU A 302 -13.90 5.19 7.06
N LEU A 303 -13.80 5.64 8.31
CA LEU A 303 -14.33 4.90 9.46
C LEU A 303 -15.82 5.21 9.75
N HIS A 304 -16.29 6.41 9.40
CA HIS A 304 -17.60 6.91 9.83
C HIS A 304 -18.65 6.97 8.72
N ASP A 305 -18.27 6.87 7.45
CA ASP A 305 -19.21 7.05 6.35
C ASP A 305 -18.99 6.02 5.21
N PRO A 306 -19.99 5.16 4.89
CA PRO A 306 -19.88 4.22 3.78
C PRO A 306 -19.90 4.89 2.40
N ALA A 307 -20.32 6.16 2.29
CA ALA A 307 -20.26 6.92 1.04
C ALA A 307 -18.89 7.55 0.81
N PHE A 308 -17.91 7.34 1.70
CA PHE A 308 -16.56 7.85 1.50
C PHE A 308 -15.93 7.30 0.21
N GLY A 309 -15.27 8.19 -0.53
CA GLY A 309 -14.40 7.78 -1.62
C GLY A 309 -13.48 8.91 -2.10
N GLN A 310 -12.66 8.55 -3.08
CA GLN A 310 -11.60 9.42 -3.60
C GLN A 310 -11.88 9.77 -5.07
N VAL A 311 -11.51 11.00 -5.42
CA VAL A 311 -11.57 11.53 -6.78
C VAL A 311 -10.16 11.93 -7.18
N PHE A 312 -9.68 11.38 -8.28
CA PHE A 312 -8.40 11.74 -8.87
C PHE A 312 -8.66 12.48 -10.17
N ILE A 313 -8.02 13.64 -10.32
CA ILE A 313 -8.13 14.48 -11.51
C ILE A 313 -6.74 14.59 -12.13
N GLU A 314 -6.57 14.00 -13.29
CA GLU A 314 -5.35 14.11 -14.09
C GLU A 314 -5.51 15.27 -15.07
N ARG A 315 -4.78 16.37 -14.84
CA ARG A 315 -4.75 17.53 -15.74
C ARG A 315 -3.56 17.44 -16.68
N GLN A 316 -3.81 17.38 -17.99
CA GLN A 316 -2.74 17.48 -18.97
C GLN A 316 -2.15 18.90 -18.98
N LYS A 317 -0.83 19.02 -18.83
CA LYS A 317 -0.11 20.24 -19.17
C LYS A 317 0.52 20.08 -20.55
N GLN A 318 0.36 21.07 -21.41
CA GLN A 318 1.15 21.17 -22.65
C GLN A 318 2.64 21.16 -22.29
N LYS A 319 3.32 20.03 -22.55
CA LYS A 319 4.77 19.79 -22.40
C LYS A 319 5.31 19.37 -21.01
N GLU A 320 4.47 19.07 -20.01
CA GLU A 320 4.91 18.53 -18.70
C GLU A 320 4.15 17.23 -18.32
N ARG A 321 4.66 16.48 -17.32
CA ARG A 321 3.91 15.37 -16.69
C ARG A 321 2.55 15.88 -16.20
N ALA A 322 1.50 15.10 -16.38
CA ALA A 322 0.17 15.45 -15.91
C ALA A 322 0.17 15.71 -14.40
N ARG A 323 -0.57 16.73 -13.94
CA ARG A 323 -0.76 16.99 -12.52
C ARG A 323 -1.94 16.15 -12.04
N LEU A 324 -1.67 15.19 -11.16
CA LEU A 324 -2.71 14.44 -10.45
C LEU A 324 -3.13 15.25 -9.22
N GLU A 325 -4.39 15.66 -9.18
CA GLU A 325 -5.03 16.25 -8.00
C GLU A 325 -5.88 15.17 -7.33
N GLN A 326 -5.57 14.83 -6.08
CA GLN A 326 -6.32 13.88 -5.27
C GLN A 326 -7.24 14.65 -4.32
N LEU A 327 -8.54 14.36 -4.44
CA LEU A 327 -9.60 14.88 -3.59
C LEU A 327 -10.33 13.70 -2.94
N CYS A 328 -11.00 13.94 -1.84
CA CYS A 328 -11.88 12.98 -1.20
C CYS A 328 -13.14 13.67 -0.71
N GLY A 329 -14.16 12.86 -0.47
CA GLY A 329 -15.40 13.30 0.15
C GLY A 329 -16.41 12.18 0.09
N LEU A 330 -17.64 12.52 -0.24
CA LEU A 330 -18.74 11.56 -0.29
C LEU A 330 -19.25 11.40 -1.71
N LEU A 331 -19.52 10.15 -2.11
CA LEU A 331 -20.07 9.74 -3.39
C LEU A 331 -21.29 8.86 -3.13
N GLU A 332 -22.47 9.32 -3.51
CA GLU A 332 -23.74 8.61 -3.24
C GLU A 332 -24.72 8.85 -4.39
N GLY A 333 -25.22 7.76 -5.00
CA GLY A 333 -26.03 7.84 -6.21
C GLY A 333 -25.29 8.56 -7.34
N LYS A 334 -25.82 9.73 -7.73
CA LYS A 334 -25.25 10.62 -8.75
C LYS A 334 -24.54 11.85 -8.16
N GLN A 335 -24.52 11.97 -6.83
CA GLN A 335 -24.05 13.15 -6.12
C GLN A 335 -22.60 12.96 -5.70
N VAL A 336 -21.87 14.06 -5.67
CA VAL A 336 -20.48 14.10 -5.21
C VAL A 336 -20.23 15.43 -4.51
N VAL A 337 -19.54 15.36 -3.39
CA VAL A 337 -19.01 16.53 -2.68
C VAL A 337 -17.59 16.19 -2.25
N VAL A 338 -16.69 17.17 -2.31
CA VAL A 338 -15.28 16.97 -1.95
C VAL A 338 -14.79 18.08 -1.03
N ILE A 339 -13.78 17.75 -0.24
CA ILE A 339 -13.11 18.75 0.60
C ILE A 339 -12.01 19.42 -0.21
N VAL A 340 -11.96 20.75 -0.13
CA VAL A 340 -10.93 21.58 -0.74
C VAL A 340 -10.39 22.58 0.28
N PRO A 341 -9.09 22.92 0.26
CA PRO A 341 -8.59 24.03 1.04
C PRO A 341 -9.17 25.34 0.49
N ALA A 342 -9.53 26.28 1.37
CA ALA A 342 -9.81 27.65 0.95
C ALA A 342 -8.56 28.23 0.27
N GLY A 343 -8.65 28.55 -1.03
CA GLY A 343 -7.50 28.98 -1.84
C GLY A 343 -6.84 30.28 -1.36
N ASP A 344 -5.78 30.71 -2.04
CA ASP A 344 -4.98 31.92 -1.76
C ASP A 344 -5.78 33.24 -1.69
N HIS A 345 -7.08 33.22 -1.96
CA HIS A 345 -7.98 34.36 -1.77
C HIS A 345 -8.34 34.66 -0.30
N VAL A 346 -8.00 33.79 0.65
CA VAL A 346 -8.09 34.12 2.08
C VAL A 346 -6.82 34.88 2.50
N ARG A 347 -6.89 36.21 2.43
CA ARG A 347 -5.86 37.20 2.87
C ARG A 347 -5.39 37.09 4.33
N LYS A 348 -5.73 36.02 5.06
CA LYS A 348 -5.30 35.80 6.45
C LYS A 348 -4.93 34.34 6.63
N ARG A 349 -3.67 33.98 6.34
CA ARG A 349 -3.01 32.88 7.05
C ARG A 349 -3.11 33.19 8.53
N ARG A 350 -4.06 32.55 9.22
CA ARG A 350 -4.11 32.57 10.68
C ARG A 350 -3.05 31.59 11.18
N SER A 351 -2.52 31.82 12.38
CA SER A 351 -1.67 30.84 13.08
C SER A 351 -2.35 29.48 13.26
N THR A 352 -3.67 29.41 13.06
CA THR A 352 -4.55 28.25 13.22
C THR A 352 -4.65 27.33 11.99
N GLY A 353 -4.13 27.70 10.82
CA GLY A 353 -4.17 26.86 9.59
C GLY A 353 -4.99 27.43 8.44
N ILE A 354 -5.31 26.58 7.46
CA ILE A 354 -6.16 26.89 6.30
C ILE A 354 -7.56 26.33 6.56
N GLU A 355 -8.60 27.07 6.17
CA GLU A 355 -9.98 26.59 6.29
C GLU A 355 -10.25 25.47 5.28
N LEU A 356 -10.96 24.44 5.72
CA LEU A 356 -11.47 23.37 4.85
C LEU A 356 -12.87 23.77 4.35
N LEU A 357 -13.08 23.77 3.05
CA LEU A 357 -14.37 24.03 2.42
C LEU A 357 -14.96 22.71 1.90
N VAL A 358 -16.29 22.62 1.87
CA VAL A 358 -16.99 21.57 1.13
C VAL A 358 -17.37 22.12 -0.24
N ARG A 359 -16.76 21.60 -1.30
CA ARG A 359 -17.14 21.91 -2.67
C ARG A 359 -18.33 21.05 -3.07
N VAL A 360 -19.40 21.74 -3.49
CA VAL A 360 -20.67 21.15 -3.90
C VAL A 360 -20.78 21.20 -5.40
N PHE A 361 -21.13 20.06 -6.01
CA PHE A 361 -21.35 19.92 -7.45
C PHE A 361 -22.83 19.65 -7.71
N GLY A 362 -23.45 20.46 -8.57
CA GLY A 362 -24.88 20.34 -8.87
C GLY A 362 -25.75 20.36 -7.61
N ASP A 363 -26.84 19.60 -7.61
CA ASP A 363 -27.81 19.53 -6.50
C ASP A 363 -27.36 18.54 -5.41
N SER A 364 -26.24 18.83 -4.72
CA SER A 364 -25.64 17.94 -3.71
C SER A 364 -25.65 18.51 -2.28
N ASP A 365 -26.55 19.45 -1.97
CA ASP A 365 -26.56 20.19 -0.69
C ASP A 365 -26.76 19.29 0.55
N VAL A 366 -27.61 18.27 0.45
CA VAL A 366 -27.83 17.30 1.55
C VAL A 366 -26.53 16.54 1.86
N LEU A 367 -25.83 16.11 0.83
CA LEU A 367 -24.54 15.41 0.95
C LEU A 367 -23.46 16.37 1.48
N ALA A 368 -23.51 17.65 1.08
CA ALA A 368 -22.62 18.70 1.58
C ALA A 368 -22.82 18.98 3.08
N ALA A 369 -24.06 19.01 3.55
CA ALA A 369 -24.38 19.16 4.98
C ALA A 369 -23.85 17.97 5.80
N ARG A 370 -24.00 16.73 5.28
CA ARG A 370 -23.45 15.52 5.90
C ARG A 370 -21.92 15.57 6.00
N LEU A 371 -21.23 15.96 4.93
CA LEU A 371 -19.77 16.11 4.93
C LEU A 371 -19.30 17.24 5.86
N THR A 372 -20.01 18.36 5.90
CA THR A 372 -19.74 19.45 6.86
C THR A 372 -19.87 18.97 8.30
N ASN A 373 -20.91 18.20 8.62
CA ASN A 373 -21.09 17.62 9.96
C ASN A 373 -19.94 16.68 10.34
N HIS A 374 -19.42 15.89 9.40
CA HIS A 374 -18.23 15.05 9.66
C HIS A 374 -17.00 15.89 10.02
N LEU A 375 -16.74 16.99 9.30
CA LEU A 375 -15.63 17.88 9.60
C LEU A 375 -15.75 18.52 10.99
N LEU A 376 -16.96 18.96 11.35
CA LEU A 376 -17.24 19.51 12.68
C LEU A 376 -17.07 18.46 13.78
N ASN A 377 -17.52 17.22 13.55
CA ASN A 377 -17.35 16.12 14.49
C ASN A 377 -15.86 15.74 14.65
N TRP A 378 -15.11 15.70 13.55
CA TRP A 378 -13.67 15.48 13.56
C TRP A 378 -12.92 16.57 14.33
N GLN A 379 -13.30 17.85 14.15
CA GLN A 379 -12.76 18.96 14.95
C GLN A 379 -13.12 18.83 16.43
N THR A 380 -14.38 18.47 16.72
CA THR A 380 -14.85 18.25 18.10
C THR A 380 -14.08 17.11 18.78
N ALA A 381 -13.68 16.09 18.01
CA ALA A 381 -12.82 14.99 18.48
C ALA A 381 -11.34 15.40 18.67
N GLY A 382 -10.98 16.66 18.43
CA GLY A 382 -9.62 17.18 18.59
C GLY A 382 -8.72 16.97 17.37
N CYS A 383 -9.29 16.75 16.18
CA CYS A 383 -8.56 16.52 14.94
C CYS A 383 -7.52 15.37 15.04
N PRO A 384 -7.90 14.17 15.52
CA PRO A 384 -6.94 13.11 15.78
C PRO A 384 -6.17 12.71 14.51
N PRO A 385 -4.83 12.57 14.57
CA PRO A 385 -4.04 11.97 13.50
C PRO A 385 -4.21 10.45 13.58
N LEU A 386 -5.08 9.89 12.75
CA LEU A 386 -5.55 8.51 12.87
C LEU A 386 -4.57 7.46 12.32
N GLU A 387 -3.25 7.61 12.46
CA GLU A 387 -2.28 6.62 11.93
C GLU A 387 -1.63 5.80 13.04
N ASP A 388 -1.00 6.45 14.01
CA ASP A 388 -0.25 5.77 15.09
C ASP A 388 -1.15 5.20 16.20
N ASP A 389 -2.39 5.70 16.29
CA ASP A 389 -3.34 5.38 17.37
C ASP A 389 -4.32 4.25 17.01
N LEU A 390 -4.23 3.69 15.80
CA LEU A 390 -5.11 2.62 15.36
C LEU A 390 -4.76 1.28 16.00
N ARG A 391 -5.79 0.63 16.50
CA ARG A 391 -5.77 -0.78 16.89
C ARG A 391 -6.90 -1.48 16.14
N ILE A 392 -6.54 -2.49 15.36
CA ILE A 392 -7.44 -3.21 14.49
C ILE A 392 -7.43 -4.67 14.93
N GLN A 393 -8.61 -5.19 15.25
CA GLN A 393 -8.81 -6.64 15.42
C GLN A 393 -9.53 -7.15 14.17
N ALA A 394 -8.91 -8.11 13.47
CA ALA A 394 -9.53 -8.79 12.35
C ALA A 394 -10.00 -10.19 12.79
N LEU A 395 -11.27 -10.47 12.53
CA LEU A 395 -11.94 -11.72 12.89
C LEU A 395 -12.69 -12.27 11.66
N PRO A 396 -12.81 -13.60 11.47
CA PRO A 396 -13.65 -14.13 10.40
C PRO A 396 -15.10 -13.68 10.53
N VAL A 397 -15.75 -13.38 9.41
CA VAL A 397 -17.17 -12.96 9.37
C VAL A 397 -18.14 -14.00 9.91
N ALA A 398 -17.74 -15.27 9.95
CA ALA A 398 -18.52 -16.36 10.53
C ALA A 398 -18.71 -16.23 12.05
N LEU A 399 -17.81 -15.50 12.73
CA LEU A 399 -17.92 -15.26 14.17
C LEU A 399 -18.95 -14.14 14.44
N ARG A 400 -19.84 -14.37 15.40
CA ARG A 400 -20.83 -13.36 15.77
C ARG A 400 -20.21 -12.35 16.74
N LEU A 401 -20.13 -11.09 16.34
CA LEU A 401 -19.70 -10.00 17.21
C LEU A 401 -20.88 -9.39 17.98
N LYS A 402 -20.64 -9.09 19.26
CA LYS A 402 -21.49 -8.19 20.06
C LYS A 402 -20.83 -6.81 20.09
N LEU A 403 -21.27 -5.94 19.21
CA LEU A 403 -20.73 -4.58 19.11
C LEU A 403 -21.34 -3.67 20.18
N ARG A 404 -20.50 -2.83 20.79
CA ARG A 404 -20.98 -1.73 21.64
C ARG A 404 -21.53 -0.61 20.75
N ALA A 405 -22.44 0.20 21.28
CA ALA A 405 -22.91 1.39 20.57
C ALA A 405 -21.71 2.31 20.25
N GLY A 406 -21.61 2.76 18.99
CA GLY A 406 -20.51 3.59 18.51
C GLY A 406 -19.20 2.84 18.21
N ALA A 407 -19.17 1.51 18.26
CA ALA A 407 -18.00 0.75 17.84
C ALA A 407 -17.74 0.95 16.33
N LEU A 408 -16.51 1.36 15.99
CA LEU A 408 -16.08 1.43 14.59
C LEU A 408 -15.79 0.01 14.11
N TYR A 409 -16.54 -0.42 13.10
CA TYR A 409 -16.33 -1.72 12.51
C TYR A 409 -16.52 -1.70 11.00
N ILE A 410 -15.73 -2.51 10.30
CA ILE A 410 -15.83 -2.71 8.86
C ILE A 410 -16.03 -4.20 8.63
N ARG A 411 -17.12 -4.57 7.96
CA ARG A 411 -17.35 -5.94 7.52
C ARG A 411 -17.00 -6.09 6.04
N LYS A 412 -16.17 -7.07 5.69
CA LYS A 412 -15.82 -7.44 4.32
C LYS A 412 -16.29 -8.85 3.99
N HIS A 413 -15.70 -9.49 2.98
CA HIS A 413 -16.12 -10.79 2.47
C HIS A 413 -15.68 -11.91 3.42
N HIS A 414 -14.39 -11.92 3.81
CA HIS A 414 -13.76 -12.92 4.65
C HIS A 414 -13.69 -12.48 6.11
N MET A 415 -13.32 -11.22 6.34
CA MET A 415 -13.10 -10.70 7.67
C MET A 415 -14.02 -9.54 8.05
N GLN A 416 -14.15 -9.35 9.35
CA GLN A 416 -14.70 -8.17 9.98
C GLN A 416 -13.62 -7.57 10.89
N TYR A 417 -13.51 -6.25 10.83
CA TYR A 417 -12.48 -5.46 11.46
C TYR A 417 -13.12 -4.60 12.54
N LEU A 418 -12.75 -4.82 13.80
CA LEU A 418 -13.07 -3.92 14.90
C LEU A 418 -11.93 -2.92 15.04
N ILE A 419 -12.26 -1.64 15.08
CA ILE A 419 -11.29 -0.55 15.04
C ILE A 419 -11.42 0.26 16.32
N GLU A 420 -10.32 0.33 17.07
CA GLU A 420 -10.18 1.15 18.25
C GLU A 420 -9.17 2.25 17.94
N ILE A 421 -9.50 3.46 18.37
CA ILE A 421 -8.60 4.61 18.30
C ILE A 421 -8.15 4.86 19.73
N SER A 422 -6.87 4.62 20.00
CA SER A 422 -6.31 4.96 21.31
C SER A 422 -6.32 6.48 21.47
N PRO A 423 -6.79 7.03 22.61
CA PRO A 423 -6.60 8.45 22.85
C PRO A 423 -5.09 8.72 22.90
N LEU A 424 -4.62 9.63 22.04
CA LEU A 424 -3.25 10.18 22.05
C LEU A 424 -2.69 10.14 23.47
N LYS A 425 -1.61 9.40 23.70
CA LYS A 425 -0.82 9.59 24.92
C LYS A 425 -0.43 11.06 24.92
N LYS A 426 -1.02 11.86 25.81
CA LYS A 426 -0.52 13.19 26.12
C LYS A 426 0.93 12.99 26.57
N GLN A 427 1.87 13.35 25.69
CA GLN A 427 3.29 13.46 26.05
C GLN A 427 3.46 14.62 27.03
#